data_AF-A0A8S1VE70-F1
#
_entry.id   AF-A0A8S1VE70-F1
#
_cell.length_a   1.000
_cell.length_b   1.000
_cell.length_c   1.000
_cell.angle_alpha   90.00
_cell.angle_beta   90.00
_cell.angle_gamma   90.00
#
_symmetry.space_group_name_H-M   'P 1'
#
loop_
_entity.id
_entity.type
_entity.pdbx_description
1 polymer ?
#
loop_
_entity_poly.entity_id
_entity_poly.type
_entity_poly.pdbx_seq_one_letter_code
_entity_poly.pdbx_strand_id
1 'polypeptide(L)'
;MPPKSRRSDLISNQLKEEGNTELLNRDYHKAITLYTKALYLEENPICYSNRAQAYLYNNELELALQDCNRALQLNPNYVKATTNKAQVLYEMGYLQQAIECLQGINNHSPESQILLNQYQSQSLKTLLDQGELERQKTLLEWLKQGKAQFPKIKIECYSESYRGVNAKQKINAKELILFIPKSHMITLEMAKETPVAKKMIQFRLDLLSPKHSFLSTFLLQEKSRPNSFWKPYLDILPQSYPSFPIFFNNYDLDWLQGSPSLKQINDKLSDLKKDYNDICNVAPEFSQYSFYEFCWARMTASSRIFGINIKGVKTDAFVPLADMLNHKRPKLTSWCYSEEKQGFIIETDEKIDRGQMIFDSYGRKCNSRFLLNYGFVVDDNDANEVNVTVAAEFNDPLIQLKEEATEEQLKQPKTFRLIMDTDETTVMEFMSYIRFLVIKDQTQLQLLLNGIVSKYIKPTKIQPLGIHNELDMWDLIRRICYVALSRYPTTLEQDKEILQICDLTTNQRNCLILRMGEKEILKFYYQFSEKMKQLLSNFNQQEINIFCSKEENCKYLNYVNKVIMFQNQNDQ
;
A
#
# COMPACT_ATOMS: atom_id res chain seq x y z
N MET A 1 2.65 -32.03 34.19
CA MET A 1 1.92 -31.72 35.44
C MET A 1 1.20 -32.97 35.91
N PRO A 2 1.21 -33.30 37.21
CA PRO A 2 0.43 -34.43 37.74
C PRO A 2 -1.07 -34.14 37.59
N PRO A 3 -1.94 -35.17 37.59
CA PRO A 3 -3.38 -35.00 37.38
C PRO A 3 -3.99 -34.15 38.52
N LYS A 4 -4.72 -33.09 38.16
CA LYS A 4 -5.40 -32.18 39.08
C LYS A 4 -6.41 -32.96 39.94
N SER A 5 -6.40 -32.75 41.25
CA SER A 5 -7.34 -33.39 42.17
C SER A 5 -8.65 -32.59 42.20
N ARG A 6 -9.81 -33.24 42.26
CA ARG A 6 -11.12 -32.56 42.39
C ARG A 6 -11.21 -31.55 43.57
N ARG A 7 -10.32 -31.69 44.55
CA ARG A 7 -10.19 -30.79 45.72
C ARG A 7 -9.50 -29.47 45.37
N SER A 8 -8.54 -29.43 44.43
CA SER A 8 -7.88 -28.18 44.02
C SER A 8 -8.82 -27.24 43.28
N ASP A 9 -9.72 -27.81 42.46
CA ASP A 9 -10.65 -27.02 41.64
C ASP A 9 -11.74 -26.35 42.50
N LEU A 10 -12.18 -27.04 43.56
CA LEU A 10 -13.09 -26.48 44.57
C LEU A 10 -12.46 -25.32 45.33
N ILE A 11 -11.20 -25.46 45.76
CA ILE A 11 -10.47 -24.40 46.49
C ILE A 11 -10.19 -23.22 45.57
N SER A 12 -9.78 -23.45 44.33
CA SER A 12 -9.56 -22.39 43.33
C SER A 12 -10.83 -21.57 43.10
N ASN A 13 -11.97 -22.24 42.94
CA ASN A 13 -13.26 -21.56 42.80
C ASN A 13 -13.65 -20.76 44.04
N GLN A 14 -13.44 -21.30 45.24
CA GLN A 14 -13.70 -20.56 46.48
C GLN A 14 -12.84 -19.28 46.56
N LEU A 15 -11.54 -19.38 46.29
CA LEU A 15 -10.62 -18.23 46.30
C LEU A 15 -11.00 -17.18 45.25
N LYS A 16 -11.47 -17.61 44.08
CA LYS A 16 -12.00 -16.71 43.04
C LYS A 16 -13.25 -15.97 43.54
N GLU A 17 -14.21 -16.64 44.20
CA GLU A 17 -15.41 -15.97 44.74
C GLU A 17 -15.09 -15.03 45.92
N GLU A 18 -14.14 -15.40 46.78
CA GLU A 18 -13.61 -14.49 47.81
C GLU A 18 -12.94 -13.27 47.16
N GLY A 19 -12.13 -13.48 46.11
CA GLY A 19 -11.53 -12.40 45.33
C GLY A 19 -12.57 -11.49 44.66
N ASN A 20 -13.66 -12.05 44.14
CA ASN A 20 -14.79 -11.29 43.59
C ASN A 20 -15.43 -10.41 44.66
N THR A 21 -15.59 -10.94 45.87
CA THR A 21 -16.16 -10.23 47.02
C THR A 21 -15.28 -9.03 47.41
N GLU A 22 -13.97 -9.24 47.51
CA GLU A 22 -13.05 -8.15 47.87
C GLU A 22 -12.90 -7.09 46.77
N LEU A 23 -12.99 -7.50 45.50
CA LEU A 23 -13.05 -6.57 44.37
C LEU A 23 -14.30 -5.66 44.46
N LEU A 24 -15.44 -6.21 44.87
CA LEU A 24 -16.67 -5.43 45.13
C LEU A 24 -16.53 -4.51 46.36
N ASN A 25 -15.83 -4.98 47.40
CA ASN A 25 -15.51 -4.17 48.59
C ASN A 25 -14.44 -3.09 48.32
N ARG A 26 -13.87 -3.05 47.10
CA ARG A 26 -12.77 -2.17 46.69
C ARG A 26 -11.46 -2.39 47.45
N ASP A 27 -11.28 -3.55 48.08
CA ASP A 27 -9.98 -3.98 48.61
C ASP A 27 -9.18 -4.69 47.50
N TYR A 28 -8.59 -3.88 46.63
CA TYR A 28 -7.91 -4.38 45.42
C TYR A 28 -6.68 -5.23 45.77
N HIS A 29 -5.91 -4.86 46.80
CA HIS A 29 -4.74 -5.64 47.24
C HIS A 29 -5.13 -7.05 47.71
N LYS A 30 -6.21 -7.16 48.49
CA LYS A 30 -6.71 -8.46 48.95
C LYS A 30 -7.30 -9.27 47.80
N ALA A 31 -8.04 -8.63 46.90
CA ALA A 31 -8.56 -9.27 45.68
C ALA A 31 -7.42 -9.83 44.81
N ILE A 32 -6.37 -9.04 44.54
CA ILE A 32 -5.17 -9.46 43.80
C ILE A 32 -4.52 -10.68 44.46
N THR A 33 -4.38 -10.67 45.79
CA THR A 33 -3.80 -11.77 46.55
C THR A 33 -4.63 -13.05 46.40
N LEU A 34 -5.96 -12.94 46.49
CA LEU A 34 -6.88 -14.08 46.38
C LEU A 34 -6.90 -14.65 44.96
N TYR A 35 -6.97 -13.81 43.93
CA TYR A 35 -6.87 -14.26 42.54
C TYR A 35 -5.51 -14.89 42.22
N THR A 36 -4.42 -14.36 42.78
CA THR A 36 -3.08 -14.93 42.60
C THR A 36 -3.00 -16.33 43.21
N LYS A 37 -3.59 -16.54 44.40
CA LYS A 37 -3.71 -17.88 44.99
C LYS A 37 -4.57 -18.81 44.15
N ALA A 38 -5.69 -18.33 43.60
CA ALA A 38 -6.54 -19.12 42.72
C ALA A 38 -5.78 -19.53 41.43
N LEU A 39 -5.08 -18.59 40.80
CA LEU A 39 -4.27 -18.80 39.59
C LEU A 39 -3.08 -19.74 39.81
N TYR A 40 -2.52 -19.78 41.02
CA TYR A 40 -1.49 -20.73 41.39
C TYR A 40 -2.00 -22.18 41.40
N LEU A 41 -3.28 -22.38 41.76
CA LEU A 41 -3.92 -23.69 41.74
C LEU A 41 -4.38 -24.06 40.32
N GLU A 42 -4.94 -23.10 39.59
CA GLU A 42 -5.45 -23.31 38.24
C GLU A 42 -5.48 -22.01 37.43
N GLU A 43 -4.82 -22.02 36.26
CA GLU A 43 -4.99 -20.96 35.28
C GLU A 43 -6.44 -20.87 34.80
N ASN A 44 -7.02 -19.67 34.91
CA ASN A 44 -8.40 -19.43 34.54
C ASN A 44 -8.52 -18.03 33.91
N PRO A 45 -9.04 -17.91 32.67
CA PRO A 45 -9.19 -16.61 32.01
C PRO A 45 -10.03 -15.61 32.82
N ILE A 46 -11.03 -16.09 33.57
CA ILE A 46 -11.87 -15.26 34.44
C ILE A 46 -11.04 -14.66 35.58
N CYS A 47 -10.22 -15.48 36.25
CA CYS A 47 -9.35 -14.99 37.33
C CYS A 47 -8.33 -13.97 36.83
N TYR A 48 -7.70 -14.21 35.67
CA TYR A 48 -6.81 -13.22 35.04
C TYR A 48 -7.55 -11.91 34.70
N SER A 49 -8.73 -11.99 34.08
CA SER A 49 -9.51 -10.79 33.75
C SER A 49 -9.95 -10.00 34.99
N ASN A 50 -10.37 -10.68 36.06
CA ASN A 50 -10.77 -10.02 37.30
C ASN A 50 -9.57 -9.46 38.08
N ARG A 51 -8.41 -10.14 38.05
CA ARG A 51 -7.17 -9.62 38.64
C ARG A 51 -6.64 -8.42 37.85
N ALA A 52 -6.74 -8.44 36.52
CA ALA A 52 -6.45 -7.27 35.69
C ALA A 52 -7.33 -6.06 36.06
N GLN A 53 -8.61 -6.29 36.34
CA GLN A 53 -9.51 -5.24 36.81
C GLN A 53 -9.09 -4.69 38.18
N ALA A 54 -8.67 -5.56 39.10
CA ALA A 54 -8.13 -5.15 40.39
C ALA A 54 -6.83 -4.33 40.23
N TYR A 55 -5.91 -4.76 39.36
CA TYR A 55 -4.68 -4.02 39.04
C TYR A 55 -4.97 -2.66 38.40
N LEU A 56 -5.93 -2.59 37.47
CA LEU A 56 -6.37 -1.33 36.86
C LEU A 56 -6.85 -0.34 37.95
N TYR A 57 -7.70 -0.79 38.87
CA TYR A 57 -8.18 0.07 39.96
C TYR A 57 -7.11 0.37 41.03
N ASN A 58 -6.06 -0.44 41.12
CA ASN A 58 -4.89 -0.18 41.94
C ASN A 58 -3.80 0.64 41.22
N ASN A 59 -4.08 1.12 39.99
CA ASN A 59 -3.15 1.88 39.14
C ASN A 59 -1.85 1.12 38.77
N GLU A 60 -1.90 -0.21 38.74
CA GLU A 60 -0.81 -1.11 38.30
C GLU A 60 -1.02 -1.51 36.83
N LEU A 61 -0.97 -0.54 35.92
CA LEU A 61 -1.44 -0.66 34.53
C LEU A 61 -0.69 -1.73 33.71
N GLU A 62 0.63 -1.84 33.86
CA GLU A 62 1.44 -2.83 33.12
C GLU A 62 1.05 -4.28 33.50
N LEU A 63 0.84 -4.53 34.78
CA LEU A 63 0.41 -5.84 35.30
C LEU A 63 -1.03 -6.15 34.87
N ALA A 64 -1.90 -5.13 34.85
CA ALA A 64 -3.26 -5.25 34.32
C ALA A 64 -3.26 -5.65 32.84
N LEU A 65 -2.39 -5.04 32.02
CA LEU A 65 -2.29 -5.34 30.59
C LEU A 65 -1.76 -6.77 30.35
N GLN A 66 -0.76 -7.20 31.12
CA GLN A 66 -0.23 -8.56 31.07
C GLN A 66 -1.32 -9.60 31.38
N ASP A 67 -2.09 -9.39 32.44
CA ASP A 67 -3.20 -10.28 32.81
C ASP A 67 -4.33 -10.29 31.77
N CYS A 68 -4.65 -9.14 31.16
CA CYS A 68 -5.61 -9.09 30.06
C CYS A 68 -5.14 -9.91 28.85
N ASN A 69 -3.87 -9.77 28.47
CA ASN A 69 -3.30 -10.54 27.36
C ASN A 69 -3.29 -12.04 27.68
N ARG A 70 -2.96 -12.43 28.93
CA ARG A 70 -3.00 -13.84 29.34
C ARG A 70 -4.42 -14.42 29.33
N ALA A 71 -5.42 -13.64 29.77
CA ALA A 71 -6.82 -14.05 29.69
C ALA A 71 -7.28 -14.29 28.24
N LEU A 72 -6.87 -13.42 27.31
CA LEU A 72 -7.19 -13.54 25.88
C LEU A 72 -6.42 -14.66 25.17
N GLN A 73 -5.21 -15.00 25.61
CA GLN A 73 -4.51 -16.20 25.14
C GLN A 73 -5.28 -17.48 25.50
N LEU A 74 -5.88 -17.52 26.69
CA LEU A 74 -6.65 -18.68 27.16
C LEU A 74 -8.06 -18.72 26.55
N ASN A 75 -8.69 -17.56 26.33
CA ASN A 75 -9.98 -17.44 25.67
C ASN A 75 -10.02 -16.19 24.77
N PRO A 76 -9.74 -16.33 23.46
CA PRO A 76 -9.70 -15.20 22.53
C PRO A 76 -11.00 -14.43 22.38
N ASN A 77 -12.14 -15.05 22.67
CA ASN A 77 -13.48 -14.45 22.54
C ASN A 77 -13.99 -13.86 23.87
N TYR A 78 -13.13 -13.70 24.88
CA TYR A 78 -13.55 -13.26 26.20
C TYR A 78 -13.78 -11.74 26.27
N VAL A 79 -15.01 -11.33 25.96
CA VAL A 79 -15.46 -9.93 25.89
C VAL A 79 -15.04 -9.08 27.10
N LYS A 80 -15.13 -9.61 28.33
CA LYS A 80 -14.74 -8.88 29.54
C LYS A 80 -13.23 -8.61 29.59
N ALA A 81 -12.40 -9.57 29.18
CA ALA A 81 -10.96 -9.38 29.12
C ALA A 81 -10.56 -8.36 28.04
N THR A 82 -11.20 -8.40 26.87
CA THR A 82 -11.01 -7.38 25.82
C THR A 82 -11.43 -5.99 26.28
N THR A 83 -12.55 -5.89 27.00
CA THR A 83 -13.04 -4.61 27.55
C THR A 83 -12.09 -4.05 28.61
N ASN A 84 -11.61 -4.88 29.53
CA ASN A 84 -10.62 -4.47 30.53
C ASN A 84 -9.30 -4.06 29.87
N LYS A 85 -8.85 -4.78 28.83
CA LYS A 85 -7.66 -4.42 28.05
C LYS A 85 -7.80 -3.02 27.44
N ALA A 86 -8.94 -2.73 26.82
CA ALA A 86 -9.20 -1.42 26.24
C ALA A 86 -9.18 -0.30 27.28
N GLN A 87 -9.73 -0.54 28.47
CA GLN A 87 -9.67 0.44 29.57
C GLN A 87 -8.24 0.66 30.07
N VAL A 88 -7.45 -0.41 30.24
CA VAL A 88 -6.04 -0.30 30.63
C VAL A 88 -5.25 0.50 29.59
N LEU A 89 -5.41 0.19 28.30
CA LEU A 89 -4.77 0.93 27.21
C LEU A 89 -5.17 2.41 27.20
N TYR A 90 -6.44 2.70 27.47
CA TYR A 90 -6.94 4.06 27.58
C TYR A 90 -6.28 4.83 28.75
N GLU A 91 -6.21 4.24 29.94
CA GLU A 91 -5.53 4.86 31.11
C GLU A 91 -4.02 5.02 30.89
N MET A 92 -3.40 4.16 30.08
CA MET A 92 -2.01 4.30 29.65
C MET A 92 -1.80 5.36 28.56
N GLY A 93 -2.87 5.98 28.04
CA GLY A 93 -2.83 7.02 27.01
C GLY A 93 -2.92 6.50 25.57
N TYR A 94 -3.09 5.19 25.36
CA TYR A 94 -3.19 4.56 24.04
C TYR A 94 -4.64 4.51 23.53
N LEU A 95 -5.25 5.68 23.33
CA LEU A 95 -6.66 5.82 22.94
C LEU A 95 -7.03 5.04 21.67
N GLN A 96 -6.18 5.08 20.64
CA GLN A 96 -6.45 4.41 19.37
C GLN A 96 -6.46 2.88 19.51
N GLN A 97 -5.49 2.32 20.24
CA GLN A 97 -5.42 0.88 20.51
C GLN A 97 -6.61 0.41 21.37
N ALA A 98 -7.09 1.26 22.28
CA ALA A 98 -8.29 0.98 23.05
C ALA A 98 -9.54 0.85 22.16
N ILE A 99 -9.69 1.73 21.15
CA ILE A 99 -10.79 1.67 20.17
C ILE A 99 -10.71 0.39 19.34
N GLU A 100 -9.54 0.09 18.78
CA GLU A 100 -9.32 -1.10 17.95
C GLU A 100 -9.61 -2.38 18.73
N CYS A 101 -9.17 -2.44 19.99
CA CYS A 101 -9.44 -3.55 20.88
C CYS A 101 -10.95 -3.79 21.08
N LEU A 102 -11.74 -2.71 21.25
CA LEU A 102 -13.19 -2.81 21.36
C LEU A 102 -13.87 -3.15 20.04
N GLN A 103 -13.42 -2.61 18.90
CA GLN A 103 -13.99 -2.90 17.58
C GLN A 103 -13.85 -4.37 17.16
N GLY A 104 -12.83 -5.07 17.67
CA GLY A 104 -12.65 -6.51 17.44
C GLY A 104 -13.67 -7.41 18.16
N ILE A 105 -14.60 -6.85 18.95
CA ILE A 105 -15.61 -7.62 19.68
C ILE A 105 -16.81 -7.92 18.78
N ASN A 106 -17.05 -9.20 18.46
CA ASN A 106 -18.19 -9.60 17.64
C ASN A 106 -19.56 -9.42 18.34
N ASN A 107 -19.62 -9.67 19.65
CA ASN A 107 -20.84 -9.57 20.46
C ASN A 107 -20.62 -8.63 21.64
N HIS A 108 -20.87 -7.35 21.43
CA HIS A 108 -20.64 -6.32 22.44
C HIS A 108 -21.53 -6.51 23.68
N SER A 109 -20.93 -6.36 24.87
CA SER A 109 -21.69 -6.04 26.08
C SER A 109 -22.11 -4.56 26.06
N PRO A 110 -23.17 -4.16 26.77
CA PRO A 110 -23.56 -2.76 26.89
C PRO A 110 -22.41 -1.85 27.33
N GLU A 111 -21.59 -2.30 28.29
CA GLU A 111 -20.44 -1.55 28.78
C GLU A 111 -19.39 -1.35 27.69
N SER A 112 -19.06 -2.42 26.94
CA SER A 112 -18.08 -2.35 25.86
C SER A 112 -18.53 -1.42 24.72
N GLN A 113 -19.83 -1.37 24.42
CA GLN A 113 -20.38 -0.47 23.40
C GLN A 113 -20.36 0.99 23.87
N ILE A 114 -20.68 1.25 25.14
CA ILE A 114 -20.62 2.60 25.71
C ILE A 114 -19.17 3.12 25.68
N LEU A 115 -18.20 2.30 26.11
CA LEU A 115 -16.79 2.65 26.07
C LEU A 115 -16.31 2.91 24.64
N LEU A 116 -16.70 2.06 23.68
CA LEU A 116 -16.35 2.26 22.28
C LEU A 116 -16.87 3.61 21.77
N ASN A 117 -18.15 3.92 22.02
CA ASN A 117 -18.74 5.19 21.62
C ASN A 117 -18.07 6.38 22.31
N GLN A 118 -17.73 6.25 23.60
CA GLN A 118 -17.04 7.29 24.36
C GLN A 118 -15.63 7.54 23.80
N TYR A 119 -14.83 6.50 23.60
CA TYR A 119 -13.48 6.59 23.08
C TYR A 119 -13.47 7.10 21.64
N GLN A 120 -14.42 6.67 20.81
CA GLN A 120 -14.61 7.21 19.47
C GLN A 120 -14.98 8.70 19.49
N SER A 121 -15.89 9.12 20.38
CA SER A 121 -16.26 10.54 20.50
C SER A 121 -15.11 11.38 21.03
N GLN A 122 -14.30 10.84 21.94
CA GLN A 122 -13.12 11.52 22.48
C GLN A 122 -12.03 11.61 21.42
N SER A 123 -11.74 10.51 20.72
CA SER A 123 -10.84 10.49 19.58
C SER A 123 -11.26 11.53 18.56
N LEU A 124 -12.53 11.59 18.15
CA LEU A 124 -13.03 12.61 17.21
C LEU A 124 -12.84 14.06 17.70
N LYS A 125 -12.98 14.31 19.00
CA LYS A 125 -12.72 15.63 19.61
C LYS A 125 -11.24 15.98 19.67
N THR A 126 -10.38 14.99 19.89
CA THR A 126 -8.92 15.15 19.87
C THR A 126 -8.39 15.30 18.45
N LEU A 127 -9.05 14.66 17.48
CA LEU A 127 -8.72 14.63 16.05
C LEU A 127 -9.01 15.91 15.29
N LEU A 128 -10.06 16.63 15.71
CA LEU A 128 -10.42 17.93 15.17
C LEU A 128 -9.97 19.00 16.16
N ASP A 129 -8.71 19.43 16.07
CA ASP A 129 -8.34 20.69 16.72
C ASP A 129 -9.28 21.81 16.20
N GLN A 130 -9.53 22.84 17.02
CA GLN A 130 -10.41 23.95 16.61
C GLN A 130 -9.95 24.60 15.29
N GLY A 131 -8.65 24.53 14.98
CA GLY A 131 -8.08 25.01 13.74
C GLY A 131 -8.52 24.19 12.52
N GLU A 132 -8.58 22.86 12.60
CA GLU A 132 -9.00 21.98 11.51
C GLU A 132 -10.47 22.21 11.16
N LEU A 133 -11.33 22.33 12.19
CA LEU A 133 -12.74 22.66 11.97
C LEU A 133 -12.90 24.02 11.28
N GLU A 134 -12.12 25.02 11.69
CA GLU A 134 -12.16 26.36 11.09
C GLU A 134 -11.62 26.36 9.66
N ARG A 135 -10.54 25.61 9.38
CA ARG A 135 -10.01 25.43 8.02
C ARG A 135 -11.04 24.78 7.10
N GLN A 136 -11.73 23.73 7.58
CA GLN A 136 -12.79 23.06 6.81
C GLN A 136 -13.95 24.02 6.52
N LYS A 137 -14.40 24.77 7.52
CA LYS A 137 -15.45 25.77 7.35
C LYS A 137 -15.05 26.84 6.33
N THR A 138 -13.83 27.38 6.47
CA THR A 138 -13.28 28.39 5.56
C THR A 138 -13.23 27.89 4.12
N LEU A 139 -12.77 26.65 3.88
CA LEU A 139 -12.80 26.02 2.55
C LEU A 139 -14.21 25.96 1.98
N LEU A 140 -15.17 25.41 2.74
CA LEU A 140 -16.52 25.18 2.25
C LEU A 140 -17.27 26.50 1.98
N GLU A 141 -17.02 27.54 2.77
CA GLU A 141 -17.57 28.88 2.54
C GLU A 141 -16.98 29.52 1.27
N TRP A 142 -15.66 29.47 1.10
CA TRP A 142 -14.99 29.96 -0.11
C TRP A 142 -15.50 29.26 -1.38
N LEU A 143 -15.65 27.94 -1.34
CA LEU A 143 -16.21 27.18 -2.47
C LEU A 143 -17.67 27.56 -2.77
N LYS A 144 -18.52 27.74 -1.74
CA LYS A 144 -19.91 28.19 -1.92
C LYS A 144 -19.99 29.58 -2.54
N GLN A 145 -19.15 30.52 -2.09
CA GLN A 145 -19.04 31.86 -2.69
C GLN A 145 -18.64 31.77 -4.17
N GLY A 146 -17.79 30.79 -4.49
CA GLY A 146 -17.42 30.42 -5.85
C GLY A 146 -18.52 29.83 -6.72
N LYS A 147 -19.71 29.53 -6.16
CA LYS A 147 -20.81 28.79 -6.79
C LYS A 147 -20.52 27.29 -7.01
N ALA A 148 -19.58 26.72 -6.25
CA ALA A 148 -19.43 25.26 -6.18
C ALA A 148 -20.68 24.62 -5.56
N GLN A 149 -20.98 23.37 -5.97
CA GLN A 149 -22.14 22.63 -5.48
C GLN A 149 -21.70 21.30 -4.89
N PHE A 150 -22.13 21.02 -3.67
CA PHE A 150 -21.84 19.76 -2.96
C PHE A 150 -22.97 19.43 -1.96
N PRO A 151 -24.21 19.25 -2.47
CA PRO A 151 -25.43 19.36 -1.67
C PRO A 151 -25.58 18.29 -0.59
N LYS A 152 -24.98 17.10 -0.82
CA LYS A 152 -25.24 15.90 -0.03
C LYS A 152 -24.00 15.29 0.60
N ILE A 153 -22.89 16.03 0.67
CA ILE A 153 -21.64 15.53 1.23
C ILE A 153 -21.17 16.33 2.45
N LYS A 154 -20.31 15.70 3.25
CA LYS A 154 -19.58 16.33 4.36
C LYS A 154 -18.17 15.75 4.43
N ILE A 155 -17.23 16.55 4.94
CA ILE A 155 -15.90 16.07 5.29
C ILE A 155 -16.01 15.33 6.63
N GLU A 156 -15.35 14.18 6.75
CA GLU A 156 -15.27 13.38 7.97
C GLU A 156 -13.80 13.09 8.28
N CYS A 157 -13.38 13.24 9.53
CA CYS A 157 -12.04 12.86 9.98
C CYS A 157 -12.11 11.56 10.76
N TYR A 158 -11.25 10.59 10.43
CA TYR A 158 -11.16 9.31 11.13
C TYR A 158 -9.84 9.17 11.91
N SER A 159 -8.78 9.87 11.49
CA SER A 159 -7.55 10.05 12.25
C SER A 159 -6.87 11.40 11.92
N GLU A 160 -5.82 11.80 12.66
CA GLU A 160 -5.19 13.14 12.50
C GLU A 160 -4.68 13.32 11.06
N SER A 161 -4.28 12.20 10.45
CA SER A 161 -3.76 12.10 9.10
C SER A 161 -4.75 11.49 8.09
N TYR A 162 -5.96 11.10 8.51
CA TYR A 162 -6.92 10.43 7.63
C TYR A 162 -8.31 11.08 7.68
N ARG A 163 -8.67 11.68 6.55
CA ARG A 163 -9.97 12.29 6.31
C ARG A 163 -10.61 11.70 5.06
N GLY A 164 -11.90 11.95 4.94
CA GLY A 164 -12.72 11.45 3.87
C GLY A 164 -13.92 12.33 3.59
N VAL A 165 -14.68 11.96 2.56
CA VAL A 165 -15.95 12.57 2.22
C VAL A 165 -17.06 11.55 2.40
N ASN A 166 -18.06 11.89 3.21
CA ASN A 166 -19.20 11.03 3.49
C ASN A 166 -20.50 11.63 2.97
N ALA A 167 -21.44 10.77 2.62
CA ALA A 167 -22.80 11.15 2.25
C ALA A 167 -23.56 11.69 3.48
N LYS A 168 -23.88 12.98 3.49
CA LYS A 168 -24.76 13.62 4.48
C LYS A 168 -26.21 13.15 4.34
N GLN A 169 -26.62 12.79 3.13
CA GLN A 169 -27.94 12.30 2.76
C GLN A 169 -27.79 11.19 1.71
N LYS A 170 -28.85 10.42 1.45
CA LYS A 170 -28.87 9.43 0.36
C LYS A 170 -28.63 10.12 -0.99
N ILE A 171 -27.72 9.55 -1.79
CA ILE A 171 -27.37 9.98 -3.15
C ILE A 171 -27.78 8.86 -4.12
N ASN A 172 -28.59 9.18 -5.13
CA ASN A 172 -29.01 8.20 -6.13
C ASN A 172 -27.96 8.08 -7.26
N ALA A 173 -27.99 6.97 -8.01
CA ALA A 173 -27.15 6.81 -9.18
C ALA A 173 -27.32 7.98 -10.17
N LYS A 174 -26.21 8.43 -10.76
CA LYS A 174 -26.10 9.59 -11.67
C LYS A 174 -26.43 10.94 -11.05
N GLU A 175 -26.61 10.99 -9.74
CA GLU A 175 -26.78 12.26 -9.04
C GLU A 175 -25.44 12.97 -8.84
N LEU A 176 -25.49 14.31 -8.88
CA LEU A 176 -24.35 15.19 -8.64
C LEU A 176 -23.83 15.02 -7.20
N ILE A 177 -22.57 14.64 -7.07
CA ILE A 177 -21.83 14.66 -5.79
C ILE A 177 -21.20 16.04 -5.60
N LEU A 178 -20.47 16.50 -6.61
CA LEU A 178 -19.62 17.68 -6.52
C LEU A 178 -19.56 18.40 -7.87
N PHE A 179 -19.69 19.72 -7.85
CA PHE A 179 -19.31 20.60 -8.94
C PHE A 179 -18.35 21.67 -8.43
N ILE A 180 -17.19 21.79 -9.06
CA ILE A 180 -16.20 22.84 -8.79
C ILE A 180 -16.03 23.70 -10.06
N PRO A 181 -16.30 25.01 -10.01
CA PRO A 181 -16.12 25.89 -11.17
C PRO A 181 -14.63 26.01 -11.54
N LYS A 182 -14.34 26.25 -12.83
CA LYS A 182 -12.95 26.43 -13.31
C LYS A 182 -12.18 27.49 -12.53
N SER A 183 -12.86 28.55 -12.09
CA SER A 183 -12.24 29.64 -11.31
C SER A 183 -11.66 29.21 -9.97
N HIS A 184 -12.09 28.07 -9.41
CA HIS A 184 -11.64 27.53 -8.13
C HIS A 184 -10.75 26.28 -8.29
N MET A 185 -10.28 26.01 -9.50
CA MET A 185 -9.29 24.97 -9.78
C MET A 185 -7.91 25.60 -9.97
N ILE A 186 -6.85 24.84 -9.69
CA ILE A 186 -5.48 25.23 -10.04
C ILE A 186 -5.05 24.37 -11.22
N THR A 187 -4.93 24.96 -12.39
CA THR A 187 -4.59 24.24 -13.64
C THR A 187 -3.10 24.30 -13.94
N LEU A 188 -2.61 23.34 -14.72
CA LEU A 188 -1.22 23.31 -15.18
C LEU A 188 -0.85 24.57 -15.98
N GLU A 189 -1.80 25.13 -16.73
CA GLU A 189 -1.61 26.38 -17.49
C GLU A 189 -1.33 27.55 -16.56
N MET A 190 -2.10 27.70 -15.47
CA MET A 190 -1.84 28.72 -14.46
C MET A 190 -0.44 28.57 -13.84
N ALA A 191 -0.02 27.33 -13.57
CA ALA A 191 1.29 27.05 -13.03
C ALA A 191 2.43 27.43 -13.98
N LYS A 192 2.27 27.15 -15.29
CA LYS A 192 3.24 27.48 -16.34
C LYS A 192 3.43 28.97 -16.55
N GLU A 193 2.45 29.80 -16.19
CA GLU A 193 2.53 31.26 -16.34
C GLU A 193 3.38 31.96 -15.28
N THR A 194 3.74 31.26 -14.19
CA THR A 194 4.58 31.84 -13.13
C THR A 194 5.98 32.20 -13.63
N PRO A 195 6.64 33.24 -13.09
CA PRO A 195 8.00 33.60 -13.49
C PRO A 195 9.00 32.44 -13.37
N VAL A 196 8.90 31.65 -12.30
CA VAL A 196 9.73 30.44 -12.08
C VAL A 196 9.48 29.42 -13.19
N ALA A 197 8.22 29.10 -13.50
CA ALA A 197 7.89 28.13 -14.53
C ALA A 197 8.32 28.59 -15.93
N LYS A 198 8.19 29.88 -16.25
CA LYS A 198 8.68 30.44 -17.52
C LYS A 198 10.17 30.25 -17.69
N LYS A 199 10.97 30.42 -16.63
CA LYS A 199 12.41 30.10 -16.62
C LYS A 199 12.65 28.60 -16.84
N MET A 200 11.93 27.73 -16.12
CA MET A 200 12.04 26.27 -16.31
C MET A 200 11.79 25.85 -17.78
N ILE A 201 10.81 26.46 -18.45
CA ILE A 201 10.50 26.22 -19.87
C ILE A 201 11.59 26.79 -20.78
N GLN A 202 12.01 28.04 -20.54
CA GLN A 202 13.05 28.72 -21.33
C GLN A 202 14.35 27.92 -21.37
N PHE A 203 14.77 27.38 -20.22
CA PHE A 203 15.99 26.58 -20.09
C PHE A 203 15.79 25.09 -20.39
N ARG A 204 14.56 24.66 -20.75
CA ARG A 204 14.22 23.28 -21.13
C ARG A 204 14.69 22.24 -20.11
N LEU A 205 14.38 22.47 -18.84
CA LEU A 205 14.79 21.55 -17.78
C LEU A 205 14.27 20.13 -18.03
N ASP A 206 15.18 19.16 -17.89
CA ASP A 206 14.87 17.73 -17.91
C ASP A 206 14.49 17.27 -16.50
N LEU A 207 13.18 17.28 -16.23
CA LEU A 207 12.58 17.04 -14.92
C LEU A 207 11.91 15.67 -14.89
N LEU A 208 12.01 14.95 -13.76
CA LEU A 208 11.41 13.62 -13.59
C LEU A 208 9.92 13.60 -13.93
N SER A 209 9.18 14.63 -13.50
CA SER A 209 7.80 14.83 -13.93
C SER A 209 7.52 16.32 -14.08
N PRO A 210 7.59 16.87 -15.31
CA PRO A 210 7.47 18.30 -15.54
C PRO A 210 6.14 18.87 -15.01
N LYS A 211 5.02 18.17 -15.25
CA LYS A 211 3.69 18.62 -14.80
C LYS A 211 3.57 18.76 -13.29
N HIS A 212 4.10 17.77 -12.56
CA HIS A 212 4.11 17.82 -11.09
C HIS A 212 5.04 18.94 -10.62
N SER A 213 6.16 19.21 -11.31
CA SER A 213 7.11 20.26 -10.91
C SER A 213 6.51 21.64 -11.09
N PHE A 214 5.86 21.92 -12.24
CA PHE A 214 5.15 23.18 -12.44
C PHE A 214 4.08 23.42 -11.37
N LEU A 215 3.23 22.43 -11.11
CA LEU A 215 2.20 22.54 -10.08
C LEU A 215 2.80 22.70 -8.68
N SER A 216 3.92 22.04 -8.38
CA SER A 216 4.61 22.15 -7.08
C SER A 216 5.21 23.54 -6.87
N THR A 217 5.86 24.11 -7.87
CA THR A 217 6.41 25.47 -7.76
C THR A 217 5.29 26.50 -7.63
N PHE A 218 4.15 26.30 -8.31
CA PHE A 218 2.97 27.15 -8.13
C PHE A 218 2.41 27.06 -6.70
N LEU A 219 2.23 25.85 -6.17
CA LEU A 219 1.70 25.65 -4.81
C LEU A 219 2.53 26.36 -3.75
N LEU A 220 3.87 26.27 -3.83
CA LEU A 220 4.74 26.92 -2.85
C LEU A 220 4.69 28.45 -2.94
N GLN A 221 4.66 28.99 -4.16
CA GLN A 221 4.53 30.43 -4.39
C GLN A 221 3.18 30.98 -3.92
N GLU A 222 2.09 30.24 -4.05
CA GLU A 222 0.78 30.66 -3.54
C GLU A 222 0.65 30.45 -2.03
N LYS A 223 1.25 29.39 -1.47
CA LYS A 223 1.23 29.11 -0.03
C LYS A 223 1.98 30.19 0.76
N SER A 224 3.04 30.78 0.21
CA SER A 224 3.78 31.88 0.84
C SER A 224 3.08 33.24 0.74
N ARG A 225 2.01 33.38 -0.05
CA ARG A 225 1.25 34.63 -0.22
C ARG A 225 0.11 34.69 0.82
N PRO A 226 0.13 35.65 1.77
CA PRO A 226 -0.93 35.75 2.79
C PRO A 226 -2.32 35.97 2.20
N ASN A 227 -2.41 36.72 1.11
CA ASN A 227 -3.66 37.07 0.42
C ASN A 227 -3.91 36.22 -0.84
N SER A 228 -3.37 35.00 -0.89
CA SER A 228 -3.62 34.10 -2.03
C SER A 228 -5.13 33.82 -2.16
N PHE A 229 -5.64 33.88 -3.38
CA PHE A 229 -7.03 33.49 -3.66
C PHE A 229 -7.28 32.02 -3.27
N TRP A 230 -6.26 31.17 -3.36
CA TRP A 230 -6.34 29.75 -3.05
C TRP A 230 -6.01 29.43 -1.58
N LYS A 231 -5.79 30.44 -0.73
CA LYS A 231 -5.45 30.27 0.69
C LYS A 231 -6.39 29.27 1.42
N PRO A 232 -7.74 29.32 1.25
CA PRO A 232 -8.63 28.34 1.89
C PRO A 232 -8.36 26.88 1.50
N TYR A 233 -7.99 26.64 0.24
CA TYR A 233 -7.60 25.31 -0.23
C TYR A 233 -6.20 24.91 0.24
N LEU A 234 -5.24 25.84 0.19
CA LEU A 234 -3.86 25.56 0.59
C LEU A 234 -3.72 25.27 2.09
N ASP A 235 -4.53 25.93 2.91
CA ASP A 235 -4.52 25.76 4.37
C ASP A 235 -5.11 24.42 4.79
N ILE A 236 -6.13 23.93 4.09
CA ILE A 236 -6.73 22.63 4.40
C ILE A 236 -5.89 21.45 3.89
N LEU A 237 -4.90 21.63 3.01
CA LEU A 237 -4.04 20.51 2.59
C LEU A 237 -3.30 19.88 3.78
N PRO A 238 -2.93 18.58 3.73
CA PRO A 238 -2.14 17.96 4.80
C PRO A 238 -0.85 18.75 5.04
N GLN A 239 -0.53 19.05 6.30
CA GLN A 239 0.69 19.81 6.62
C GLN A 239 1.95 18.98 6.46
N SER A 240 1.84 17.65 6.55
CA SER A 240 2.93 16.69 6.34
C SER A 240 2.41 15.41 5.69
N TYR A 241 3.34 14.58 5.22
CA TYR A 241 3.06 13.30 4.56
C TYR A 241 3.88 12.16 5.20
N PRO A 242 3.71 11.88 6.50
CA PRO A 242 4.55 10.91 7.23
C PRO A 242 4.45 9.49 6.68
N SER A 243 3.38 9.17 5.93
CA SER A 243 3.16 7.86 5.32
C SER A 243 3.82 7.68 3.95
N PHE A 244 4.42 8.72 3.39
CA PHE A 244 5.13 8.63 2.13
C PHE A 244 6.58 8.21 2.40
N PRO A 245 7.09 7.18 1.72
CA PRO A 245 8.36 6.56 2.07
C PRO A 245 9.59 7.45 1.85
N ILE A 246 9.46 8.51 1.04
CA ILE A 246 10.53 9.51 0.88
C ILE A 246 10.77 10.35 2.16
N PHE A 247 9.85 10.30 3.13
CA PHE A 247 9.95 10.99 4.42
C PHE A 247 10.15 10.01 5.59
N PHE A 248 10.33 8.72 5.31
CA PHE A 248 10.57 7.74 6.36
C PHE A 248 11.91 7.98 7.04
N ASN A 249 11.95 7.70 8.34
CA ASN A 249 13.20 7.56 9.06
C ASN A 249 13.82 6.17 8.78
N ASN A 250 15.05 5.95 9.25
CA ASN A 250 15.74 4.67 9.04
C ASN A 250 14.97 3.49 9.67
N TYR A 251 14.31 3.71 10.80
CA TYR A 251 13.55 2.67 11.49
C TYR A 251 12.37 2.15 10.65
N ASP A 252 11.63 3.02 9.95
CA ASP A 252 10.56 2.62 9.03
C ASP A 252 11.14 2.00 7.73
N LEU A 253 12.26 2.50 7.23
CA LEU A 253 12.93 1.97 6.03
C LEU A 253 13.49 0.56 6.24
N ASP A 254 13.94 0.22 7.45
CA ASP A 254 14.46 -1.12 7.79
C ASP A 254 13.41 -2.23 7.55
N TRP A 255 12.11 -1.90 7.62
CA TRP A 255 11.04 -2.86 7.32
C TRP A 255 10.97 -3.27 5.84
N LEU A 256 11.59 -2.51 4.95
CA LEU A 256 11.71 -2.82 3.53
C LEU A 256 13.04 -3.53 3.18
N GLN A 257 13.82 -4.00 4.17
CA GLN A 257 15.05 -4.74 3.89
C GLN A 257 14.81 -5.91 2.93
N GLY A 258 15.63 -5.98 1.88
CA GLY A 258 15.53 -6.97 0.81
C GLY A 258 14.55 -6.60 -0.32
N SER A 259 13.63 -5.67 -0.08
CA SER A 259 12.66 -5.21 -1.08
C SER A 259 13.33 -4.36 -2.18
N PRO A 260 13.00 -4.57 -3.47
CA PRO A 260 13.42 -3.67 -4.54
C PRO A 260 12.83 -2.26 -4.39
N SER A 261 11.77 -2.09 -3.58
CA SER A 261 11.14 -0.80 -3.33
C SER A 261 12.06 0.19 -2.60
N LEU A 262 13.04 -0.28 -1.80
CA LEU A 262 14.06 0.59 -1.19
C LEU A 262 14.86 1.36 -2.25
N LYS A 263 15.28 0.67 -3.31
CA LYS A 263 15.98 1.31 -4.42
C LYS A 263 15.10 2.37 -5.09
N GLN A 264 13.82 2.05 -5.34
CA GLN A 264 12.87 2.99 -5.96
C GLN A 264 12.66 4.26 -5.13
N ILE A 265 12.66 4.14 -3.79
CA ILE A 265 12.54 5.29 -2.88
C ILE A 265 13.79 6.17 -2.98
N ASN A 266 14.97 5.58 -2.96
CA ASN A 266 16.25 6.29 -3.06
C ASN A 266 16.43 6.96 -4.43
N ASP A 267 16.11 6.25 -5.52
CA ASP A 267 16.16 6.79 -6.87
C ASP A 267 15.22 7.99 -6.99
N LYS A 268 13.98 7.89 -6.47
CA LYS A 268 13.03 9.01 -6.45
C LYS A 268 13.55 10.20 -5.63
N LEU A 269 14.18 9.97 -4.49
CA LEU A 269 14.77 11.05 -3.68
C LEU A 269 15.91 11.76 -4.42
N SER A 270 16.78 10.99 -5.09
CA SER A 270 17.86 11.52 -5.92
C SER A 270 17.31 12.37 -7.06
N ASP A 271 16.30 11.88 -7.78
CA ASP A 271 15.65 12.58 -8.88
C ASP A 271 14.96 13.87 -8.41
N LEU A 272 14.24 13.82 -7.29
CA LEU A 272 13.62 15.02 -6.71
C LEU A 272 14.66 16.07 -6.32
N LYS A 273 15.79 15.65 -5.79
CA LYS A 273 16.89 16.55 -5.41
C LYS A 273 17.53 17.18 -6.64
N LYS A 274 17.72 16.41 -7.71
CA LYS A 274 18.16 16.92 -9.00
C LYS A 274 17.18 17.96 -9.55
N ASP A 275 15.88 17.62 -9.64
CA ASP A 275 14.82 18.53 -10.09
C ASP A 275 14.84 19.85 -9.29
N TYR A 276 14.92 19.77 -7.96
CA TYR A 276 14.97 20.95 -7.10
C TYR A 276 16.19 21.83 -7.39
N ASN A 277 17.39 21.23 -7.46
CA ASN A 277 18.61 21.96 -7.75
C ASN A 277 18.57 22.62 -9.14
N ASP A 278 18.09 21.90 -10.16
CA ASP A 278 17.96 22.41 -11.52
C ASP A 278 17.00 23.61 -11.58
N ILE A 279 15.88 23.56 -10.84
CA ILE A 279 14.94 24.68 -10.72
C ILE A 279 15.61 25.88 -10.02
N CYS A 280 16.27 25.67 -8.88
CA CYS A 280 16.97 26.74 -8.16
C CYS A 280 18.09 27.37 -9.00
N ASN A 281 18.76 26.60 -9.85
CA ASN A 281 19.83 27.11 -10.72
C ASN A 281 19.29 28.09 -11.76
N VAL A 282 18.14 27.80 -12.38
CA VAL A 282 17.55 28.69 -13.40
C VAL A 282 16.67 29.79 -12.81
N ALA A 283 16.13 29.57 -11.61
CA ALA A 283 15.33 30.52 -10.85
C ALA A 283 15.84 30.62 -9.40
N PRO A 284 16.94 31.35 -9.13
CA PRO A 284 17.55 31.44 -7.81
C PRO A 284 16.60 31.90 -6.70
N GLU A 285 15.59 32.71 -7.02
CA GLU A 285 14.55 33.13 -6.08
C GLU A 285 13.72 31.96 -5.51
N PHE A 286 13.71 30.80 -6.19
CA PHE A 286 13.01 29.60 -5.72
C PHE A 286 13.72 28.93 -4.54
N SER A 287 15.02 29.21 -4.32
CA SER A 287 15.79 28.68 -3.19
C SER A 287 15.32 29.16 -1.81
N GLN A 288 14.37 30.09 -1.75
CA GLN A 288 13.68 30.48 -0.51
C GLN A 288 12.86 29.34 0.10
N TYR A 289 12.43 28.36 -0.71
CA TYR A 289 11.71 27.17 -0.26
C TYR A 289 12.71 26.05 -0.06
N SER A 290 12.65 25.36 1.07
CA SER A 290 13.54 24.22 1.34
C SER A 290 13.24 23.04 0.40
N PHE A 291 14.23 22.14 0.26
CA PHE A 291 14.03 20.86 -0.43
C PHE A 291 12.87 20.05 0.17
N TYR A 292 12.68 20.12 1.50
CA TYR A 292 11.59 19.43 2.18
C TYR A 292 10.21 19.99 1.77
N GLU A 293 10.07 21.31 1.71
CA GLU A 293 8.85 21.96 1.22
C GLU A 293 8.58 21.62 -0.26
N PHE A 294 9.63 21.55 -1.07
CA PHE A 294 9.52 21.07 -2.45
C PHE A 294 9.03 19.62 -2.52
N CYS A 295 9.60 18.70 -1.73
CA CYS A 295 9.11 17.33 -1.63
C CYS A 295 7.65 17.26 -1.18
N TRP A 296 7.24 18.07 -0.20
CA TRP A 296 5.85 18.16 0.23
C TRP A 296 4.92 18.59 -0.92
N ALA A 297 5.30 19.63 -1.66
CA ALA A 297 4.52 20.11 -2.80
C ALA A 297 4.47 19.07 -3.93
N ARG A 298 5.57 18.35 -4.16
CA ARG A 298 5.68 17.25 -5.12
C ARG A 298 4.76 16.09 -4.78
N MET A 299 4.70 15.68 -3.51
CA MET A 299 3.80 14.61 -3.06
C MET A 299 2.34 15.05 -3.05
N THR A 300 2.07 16.33 -2.77
CA THR A 300 0.74 16.94 -2.94
C THR A 300 0.29 16.84 -4.40
N ALA A 301 1.13 17.26 -5.35
CA ALA A 301 0.82 17.18 -6.78
C ALA A 301 0.65 15.73 -7.27
N SER A 302 1.50 14.79 -6.84
CA SER A 302 1.40 13.41 -7.31
C SER A 302 0.14 12.69 -6.82
N SER A 303 -0.37 13.06 -5.65
CA SER A 303 -1.49 12.35 -5.00
C SER A 303 -2.87 12.96 -5.24
N ARG A 304 -2.96 14.23 -5.67
CA ARG A 304 -4.24 15.00 -5.64
C ARG A 304 -4.70 15.60 -6.96
N ILE A 305 -3.91 15.52 -8.03
CA ILE A 305 -4.28 16.14 -9.32
C ILE A 305 -5.19 15.22 -10.14
N PHE A 306 -6.08 15.84 -10.90
CA PHE A 306 -6.97 15.18 -11.85
C PHE A 306 -6.52 15.50 -13.28
N GLY A 307 -6.37 14.45 -14.10
CA GLY A 307 -6.15 14.61 -15.53
C GLY A 307 -7.48 14.87 -16.23
N ILE A 308 -7.67 16.05 -16.80
CA ILE A 308 -8.92 16.52 -17.41
C ILE A 308 -8.70 17.02 -18.82
N ASN A 309 -9.79 17.23 -19.56
CA ASN A 309 -9.76 17.82 -20.89
C ASN A 309 -10.61 19.10 -20.89
N ILE A 310 -10.00 20.23 -21.26
CA ILE A 310 -10.66 21.52 -21.37
C ILE A 310 -10.49 22.00 -22.82
N LYS A 311 -11.60 22.18 -23.53
CA LYS A 311 -11.66 22.61 -24.94
C LYS A 311 -10.79 21.76 -25.88
N GLY A 312 -10.74 20.44 -25.64
CA GLY A 312 -9.94 19.51 -26.44
C GLY A 312 -8.47 19.42 -26.01
N VAL A 313 -8.00 20.26 -25.08
CA VAL A 313 -6.64 20.24 -24.55
C VAL A 313 -6.60 19.45 -23.25
N LYS A 314 -5.76 18.40 -23.23
CA LYS A 314 -5.47 17.65 -22.00
C LYS A 314 -4.65 18.51 -21.04
N THR A 315 -5.09 18.58 -19.79
CA THR A 315 -4.40 19.28 -18.70
C THR A 315 -4.53 18.49 -17.40
N ASP A 316 -3.79 18.90 -16.38
CA ASP A 316 -3.90 18.38 -15.03
C ASP A 316 -4.26 19.54 -14.09
N ALA A 317 -5.11 19.28 -13.09
CA ALA A 317 -5.53 20.32 -12.15
C ALA A 317 -5.69 19.79 -10.73
N PHE A 318 -5.41 20.65 -9.75
CA PHE A 318 -5.99 20.46 -8.43
C PHE A 318 -7.46 20.89 -8.46
N VAL A 319 -8.30 20.04 -7.91
CA VAL A 319 -9.73 20.26 -7.79
C VAL A 319 -10.09 20.19 -6.31
N PRO A 320 -10.20 21.34 -5.61
CA PRO A 320 -10.49 21.35 -4.18
C PRO A 320 -11.76 20.57 -3.85
N LEU A 321 -11.75 19.88 -2.71
CA LEU A 321 -12.81 18.99 -2.21
C LEU A 321 -12.98 17.68 -3.00
N ALA A 322 -12.72 17.66 -4.31
CA ALA A 322 -12.68 16.41 -5.10
C ALA A 322 -11.52 15.51 -4.67
N ASP A 323 -10.36 16.11 -4.39
CA ASP A 323 -9.14 15.44 -3.94
C ASP A 323 -9.18 14.92 -2.50
N MET A 324 -10.34 14.99 -1.84
CA MET A 324 -10.59 14.41 -0.52
C MET A 324 -11.31 13.06 -0.57
N LEU A 325 -11.78 12.63 -1.74
CA LEU A 325 -12.36 11.29 -1.92
C LEU A 325 -11.23 10.25 -1.89
N ASN A 326 -11.35 9.23 -1.04
CA ASN A 326 -10.33 8.19 -0.92
C ASN A 326 -10.49 7.08 -1.97
N HIS A 327 -9.43 6.30 -2.13
CA HIS A 327 -9.37 5.20 -3.08
C HIS A 327 -10.24 4.01 -2.66
N LYS A 328 -11.06 3.50 -3.59
CA LYS A 328 -11.59 2.13 -3.56
C LYS A 328 -11.82 1.61 -4.97
N ARG A 329 -11.71 0.29 -5.14
CA ARG A 329 -12.15 -0.43 -6.34
C ARG A 329 -13.30 -1.39 -6.00
N PRO A 330 -14.34 -1.50 -6.86
CA PRO A 330 -14.58 -0.71 -8.06
C PRO A 330 -14.88 0.77 -7.75
N LYS A 331 -14.79 1.64 -8.77
CA LYS A 331 -15.09 3.08 -8.60
C LYS A 331 -16.58 3.28 -8.36
N LEU A 332 -16.94 4.14 -7.40
CA LEU A 332 -18.34 4.54 -7.17
C LEU A 332 -18.71 5.84 -7.89
N THR A 333 -17.71 6.49 -8.49
CA THR A 333 -17.81 7.82 -9.06
C THR A 333 -17.28 7.87 -10.48
N SER A 334 -17.86 8.78 -11.25
CA SER A 334 -17.37 9.20 -12.55
C SER A 334 -17.26 10.72 -12.56
N TRP A 335 -16.21 11.23 -13.21
CA TRP A 335 -15.95 12.66 -13.22
C TRP A 335 -15.44 13.14 -14.58
N CYS A 336 -15.69 14.40 -14.87
CA CYS A 336 -15.25 15.06 -16.09
C CYS A 336 -15.18 16.59 -15.89
N TYR A 337 -14.61 17.28 -16.88
CA TYR A 337 -14.81 18.72 -17.02
C TYR A 337 -15.99 18.96 -17.96
N SER A 338 -16.99 19.72 -17.50
CA SER A 338 -18.15 20.11 -18.28
C SER A 338 -17.92 21.48 -18.92
N GLU A 339 -17.91 21.52 -20.25
CA GLU A 339 -17.89 22.78 -20.99
C GLU A 339 -19.19 23.57 -20.83
N GLU A 340 -20.33 22.90 -20.69
CA GLU A 340 -21.61 23.58 -20.48
C GLU A 340 -21.62 24.32 -19.13
N LYS A 341 -21.20 23.65 -18.05
CA LYS A 341 -21.17 24.24 -16.70
C LYS A 341 -19.87 25.01 -16.39
N GLN A 342 -18.88 24.96 -17.28
CA GLN A 342 -17.54 25.55 -17.11
C GLN A 342 -16.87 25.15 -15.78
N GLY A 343 -16.84 23.84 -15.50
CA GLY A 343 -16.23 23.32 -14.27
C GLY A 343 -16.14 21.80 -14.21
N PHE A 344 -15.49 21.31 -13.17
CA PHE A 344 -15.32 19.90 -12.86
C PHE A 344 -16.58 19.35 -12.17
N ILE A 345 -17.00 18.14 -12.58
CA ILE A 345 -18.17 17.45 -12.04
C ILE A 345 -17.74 16.07 -11.56
N ILE A 346 -18.25 15.67 -10.39
CA ILE A 346 -18.30 14.28 -9.92
C ILE A 346 -19.76 13.87 -9.78
N GLU A 347 -20.09 12.75 -10.40
CA GLU A 347 -21.37 12.05 -10.26
C GLU A 347 -21.11 10.64 -9.71
N THR A 348 -22.12 10.04 -9.09
CA THR A 348 -22.03 8.65 -8.66
C THR A 348 -22.54 7.70 -9.73
N ASP A 349 -21.91 6.53 -9.86
CA ASP A 349 -22.37 5.46 -10.73
C ASP A 349 -23.41 4.55 -10.05
N GLU A 350 -23.50 4.60 -8.72
CA GLU A 350 -24.35 3.72 -7.90
C GLU A 350 -25.12 4.51 -6.82
N LYS A 351 -25.98 3.83 -6.07
CA LYS A 351 -26.67 4.42 -4.91
C LYS A 351 -25.71 4.47 -3.72
N ILE A 352 -25.64 5.61 -3.03
CA ILE A 352 -24.87 5.78 -1.78
C ILE A 352 -25.83 6.14 -0.64
N ASP A 353 -25.79 5.36 0.44
CA ASP A 353 -26.62 5.57 1.62
C ASP A 353 -26.05 6.64 2.55
N ARG A 354 -26.94 7.27 3.35
CA ARG A 354 -26.55 8.29 4.32
C ARG A 354 -25.50 7.73 5.30
N GLY A 355 -24.44 8.50 5.53
CA GLY A 355 -23.33 8.17 6.41
C GLY A 355 -22.19 7.42 5.73
N GLN A 356 -22.44 6.79 4.57
CA GLN A 356 -21.41 6.03 3.85
C GLN A 356 -20.32 6.96 3.30
N MET A 357 -19.09 6.46 3.32
CA MET A 357 -17.96 7.11 2.69
C MET A 357 -18.05 7.00 1.16
N ILE A 358 -17.76 8.11 0.49
CA ILE A 358 -17.75 8.21 -0.97
C ILE A 358 -16.31 7.99 -1.43
N PHE A 359 -16.11 6.93 -2.21
CA PHE A 359 -14.81 6.55 -2.75
C PHE A 359 -14.72 6.86 -4.23
N ASP A 360 -13.56 7.35 -4.66
CA ASP A 360 -13.15 7.36 -6.06
C ASP A 360 -12.13 6.23 -6.31
N SER A 361 -11.80 5.97 -7.58
CA SER A 361 -10.71 5.08 -7.93
C SER A 361 -9.56 5.85 -8.54
N TYR A 362 -8.41 5.81 -7.86
CA TYR A 362 -7.14 6.31 -8.38
C TYR A 362 -6.56 5.41 -9.52
N GLY A 363 -7.31 4.38 -9.92
CA GLY A 363 -6.95 3.40 -10.94
C GLY A 363 -6.32 2.13 -10.36
N ARG A 364 -6.15 1.13 -11.22
CA ARG A 364 -5.47 -0.13 -10.90
C ARG A 364 -3.95 0.09 -10.87
N LYS A 365 -3.30 -0.10 -9.72
CA LYS A 365 -1.85 0.11 -9.51
C LYS A 365 -1.31 -0.90 -8.50
N CYS A 366 -0.04 -1.26 -8.62
CA CYS A 366 0.69 -2.04 -7.62
C CYS A 366 0.89 -1.26 -6.31
N ASN A 367 1.10 -1.99 -5.21
CA ASN A 367 1.32 -1.39 -3.89
C ASN A 367 2.61 -0.55 -3.82
N SER A 368 3.67 -0.89 -4.55
CA SER A 368 4.88 -0.05 -4.61
C SER A 368 4.55 1.34 -5.15
N ARG A 369 3.69 1.42 -6.17
CA ARG A 369 3.24 2.70 -6.74
C ARG A 369 2.26 3.45 -5.84
N PHE A 370 1.35 2.75 -5.15
CA PHE A 370 0.47 3.37 -4.15
C PHE A 370 1.28 3.97 -3.00
N LEU A 371 2.20 3.20 -2.42
CA LEU A 371 3.01 3.66 -1.30
C LEU A 371 3.88 4.85 -1.70
N LEU A 372 4.59 4.73 -2.82
CA LEU A 372 5.54 5.75 -3.26
C LEU A 372 4.90 7.08 -3.65
N ASN A 373 3.65 7.08 -4.13
CA ASN A 373 3.01 8.29 -4.69
C ASN A 373 1.75 8.77 -3.95
N TYR A 374 1.20 7.94 -3.07
CA TYR A 374 -0.01 8.23 -2.31
C TYR A 374 0.11 7.93 -0.81
N GLY A 375 1.19 7.26 -0.37
CA GLY A 375 1.47 7.03 1.06
C GLY A 375 0.57 5.99 1.72
N PHE A 376 0.05 5.02 0.95
CA PHE A 376 -0.72 3.89 1.49
C PHE A 376 -0.54 2.64 0.62
N VAL A 377 -0.98 1.49 1.10
CA VAL A 377 -1.08 0.24 0.33
C VAL A 377 -2.51 -0.29 0.35
N VAL A 378 -2.86 -1.11 -0.64
CA VAL A 378 -4.15 -1.80 -0.71
C VAL A 378 -3.95 -3.25 -0.27
N ASP A 379 -4.78 -3.71 0.65
CA ASP A 379 -4.82 -5.12 1.06
C ASP A 379 -5.30 -5.99 -0.11
N ASP A 380 -4.75 -7.20 -0.26
CA ASP A 380 -5.11 -8.16 -1.32
C ASP A 380 -5.12 -7.57 -2.75
N ASN A 381 -4.15 -6.72 -3.05
CA ASN A 381 -4.09 -5.99 -4.32
C ASN A 381 -3.68 -6.88 -5.51
N ASP A 382 -4.66 -7.18 -6.37
CA ASP A 382 -4.53 -7.96 -7.60
C ASP A 382 -3.55 -7.38 -8.64
N ALA A 383 -3.16 -6.12 -8.47
CA ALA A 383 -2.25 -5.42 -9.37
C ALA A 383 -0.81 -5.34 -8.86
N ASN A 384 -0.46 -6.06 -7.80
CA ASN A 384 0.90 -6.10 -7.28
C ASN A 384 1.89 -6.61 -8.33
N GLU A 385 3.08 -6.01 -8.32
CA GLU A 385 4.21 -6.36 -9.18
C GLU A 385 5.50 -6.33 -8.36
N VAL A 386 6.53 -7.05 -8.79
CA VAL A 386 7.87 -7.03 -8.21
C VAL A 386 8.92 -6.82 -9.28
N ASN A 387 9.93 -5.99 -8.99
CA ASN A 387 11.06 -5.78 -9.88
C ASN A 387 12.13 -6.86 -9.64
N VAL A 388 12.57 -7.51 -10.71
CA VAL A 388 13.71 -8.44 -10.71
C VAL A 388 14.80 -7.95 -11.66
N THR A 389 16.05 -8.11 -11.26
CA THR A 389 17.21 -7.72 -12.10
C THR A 389 17.89 -8.95 -12.66
N VAL A 390 18.18 -8.93 -13.96
CA VAL A 390 18.84 -10.02 -14.69
C VAL A 390 20.06 -9.46 -15.42
N ALA A 391 21.16 -10.19 -15.37
CA ALA A 391 22.36 -9.93 -16.15
C ALA A 391 22.91 -11.27 -16.67
N ALA A 392 23.67 -11.21 -17.77
CA ALA A 392 24.42 -12.34 -18.25
C ALA A 392 25.48 -12.79 -17.22
N GLU A 393 25.79 -14.08 -17.21
CA GLU A 393 26.87 -14.62 -16.38
C GLU A 393 28.22 -14.03 -16.81
N PHE A 394 29.09 -13.75 -15.84
CA PHE A 394 30.38 -13.10 -16.11
C PHE A 394 31.27 -13.92 -17.05
N ASN A 395 31.18 -15.25 -16.96
CA ASN A 395 31.94 -16.24 -17.72
C ASN A 395 31.16 -16.84 -18.91
N ASP A 396 30.10 -16.17 -19.40
CA ASP A 396 29.38 -16.64 -20.58
C ASP A 396 30.31 -16.66 -21.81
N PRO A 397 30.58 -17.84 -22.42
CA PRO A 397 31.55 -17.97 -23.51
C PRO A 397 31.09 -17.29 -24.79
N LEU A 398 29.79 -17.02 -24.94
CA LEU A 398 29.19 -16.41 -26.13
C LEU A 398 28.86 -14.94 -25.92
N ILE A 399 29.29 -14.33 -24.80
CA ILE A 399 28.85 -12.98 -24.43
C ILE A 399 29.15 -11.95 -25.52
N GLN A 400 30.35 -12.00 -26.12
CA GLN A 400 30.73 -11.05 -27.17
C GLN A 400 29.81 -11.19 -28.39
N LEU A 401 29.56 -12.41 -28.86
CA LEU A 401 28.65 -12.66 -29.99
C LEU A 401 27.21 -12.23 -29.68
N LYS A 402 26.74 -12.46 -28.45
CA LYS A 402 25.40 -12.05 -28.01
C LYS A 402 25.27 -10.53 -27.93
N GLU A 403 26.27 -9.82 -27.41
CA GLU A 403 26.28 -8.36 -27.33
C GLU A 403 26.38 -7.74 -28.73
N GLU A 404 27.21 -8.29 -29.63
CA GLU A 404 27.29 -7.87 -31.05
C GLU A 404 25.96 -8.09 -31.79
N ALA A 405 25.27 -9.20 -31.53
CA ALA A 405 23.98 -9.51 -32.14
C ALA A 405 22.82 -8.61 -31.68
N THR A 406 22.95 -7.96 -30.53
CA THR A 406 21.85 -7.22 -29.88
C THR A 406 22.10 -5.73 -29.72
N GLU A 407 23.36 -5.29 -29.80
CA GLU A 407 23.84 -3.97 -29.37
C GLU A 407 23.46 -3.62 -27.92
N GLU A 408 23.16 -4.62 -27.08
CA GLU A 408 22.90 -4.46 -25.66
C GLU A 408 24.13 -4.88 -24.83
N GLN A 409 24.44 -4.15 -23.75
CA GLN A 409 25.45 -4.56 -22.76
C GLN A 409 24.83 -5.57 -21.79
N LEU A 410 24.88 -6.86 -22.13
CA LEU A 410 24.15 -7.91 -21.43
C LEU A 410 24.71 -8.22 -20.03
N LYS A 411 25.97 -7.85 -19.75
CA LYS A 411 26.54 -7.91 -18.39
C LYS A 411 25.96 -6.85 -17.45
N GLN A 412 25.35 -5.78 -17.98
CA GLN A 412 24.70 -4.77 -17.14
C GLN A 412 23.32 -5.26 -16.67
N PRO A 413 22.99 -5.14 -15.37
CA PRO A 413 21.69 -5.58 -14.87
C PRO A 413 20.52 -4.86 -15.54
N LYS A 414 19.65 -5.62 -16.18
CA LYS A 414 18.37 -5.17 -16.74
C LYS A 414 17.23 -5.50 -15.78
N THR A 415 16.35 -4.54 -15.54
CA THR A 415 15.21 -4.70 -14.62
C THR A 415 13.96 -5.11 -15.37
N PHE A 416 13.29 -6.15 -14.90
CA PHE A 416 12.01 -6.63 -15.40
C PHE A 416 10.95 -6.54 -14.30
N ARG A 417 9.69 -6.36 -14.70
CA ARG A 417 8.54 -6.32 -13.79
C ARG A 417 7.81 -7.64 -13.91
N LEU A 418 7.58 -8.29 -12.77
CA LEU A 418 6.84 -9.55 -12.70
C LEU A 418 5.50 -9.34 -12.00
N ILE A 419 4.47 -9.95 -12.55
CA ILE A 419 3.15 -10.13 -11.94
C ILE A 419 2.77 -11.61 -12.01
N MET A 420 1.77 -12.08 -11.26
CA MET A 420 1.32 -13.49 -11.28
C MET A 420 0.47 -13.86 -12.52
N ASP A 421 0.94 -13.45 -13.69
CA ASP A 421 0.36 -13.70 -15.01
C ASP A 421 1.48 -13.86 -16.04
N THR A 422 1.58 -15.04 -16.65
CA THR A 422 2.63 -15.36 -17.63
C THR A 422 2.35 -14.77 -19.01
N ASP A 423 1.10 -14.43 -19.29
CA ASP A 423 0.68 -13.86 -20.57
C ASP A 423 0.78 -12.33 -20.57
N GLU A 424 1.13 -11.72 -19.44
CA GLU A 424 1.45 -10.30 -19.35
C GLU A 424 2.72 -9.99 -20.17
N THR A 425 2.68 -8.87 -20.90
CA THR A 425 3.76 -8.50 -21.83
C THR A 425 5.11 -8.42 -21.12
N THR A 426 5.15 -7.80 -19.95
CA THR A 426 6.39 -7.63 -19.17
C THR A 426 7.01 -8.96 -18.72
N VAL A 427 6.18 -9.97 -18.42
CA VAL A 427 6.63 -11.30 -18.04
C VAL A 427 7.09 -12.10 -19.25
N MET A 428 6.39 -12.00 -20.37
CA MET A 428 6.82 -12.61 -21.63
C MET A 428 8.17 -12.06 -22.09
N GLU A 429 8.40 -10.74 -21.97
CA GLU A 429 9.68 -10.10 -22.28
C GLU A 429 10.80 -10.61 -21.36
N PHE A 430 10.51 -10.80 -20.07
CA PHE A 430 11.44 -11.38 -19.08
C PHE A 430 11.83 -12.82 -19.45
N MET A 431 10.86 -13.69 -19.72
CA MET A 431 11.13 -15.08 -20.12
C MET A 431 11.92 -15.13 -21.43
N SER A 432 11.53 -14.31 -22.42
CA SER A 432 12.24 -14.20 -23.70
C SER A 432 13.70 -13.77 -23.53
N TYR A 433 13.93 -12.79 -22.66
CA TYR A 433 15.28 -12.32 -22.35
C TYR A 433 16.14 -13.44 -21.74
N ILE A 434 15.57 -14.21 -20.80
CA ILE A 434 16.27 -15.32 -20.17
C ILE A 434 16.57 -16.45 -21.17
N ARG A 435 15.63 -16.79 -22.08
CA ARG A 435 15.89 -17.77 -23.16
C ARG A 435 17.14 -17.43 -23.95
N PHE A 436 17.29 -16.15 -24.31
CA PHE A 436 18.47 -15.67 -25.03
C PHE A 436 19.74 -15.77 -24.19
N LEU A 437 19.68 -15.38 -22.92
CA LEU A 437 20.83 -15.44 -22.02
C LEU A 437 21.34 -16.86 -21.80
N VAL A 438 20.46 -17.86 -21.71
CA VAL A 438 20.87 -19.25 -21.42
C VAL A 438 21.40 -20.01 -22.64
N ILE A 439 21.41 -19.43 -23.85
CA ILE A 439 22.04 -20.07 -25.01
C ILE A 439 23.55 -20.23 -24.77
N LYS A 440 24.04 -21.46 -24.61
CA LYS A 440 25.48 -21.74 -24.44
C LYS A 440 26.11 -22.39 -25.66
N ASP A 441 25.30 -22.90 -26.58
CA ASP A 441 25.76 -23.49 -27.83
C ASP A 441 25.85 -22.44 -28.95
N GLN A 442 27.03 -22.35 -29.56
CA GLN A 442 27.28 -21.41 -30.65
C GLN A 442 26.46 -21.75 -31.90
N THR A 443 26.22 -23.04 -32.18
CA THR A 443 25.42 -23.46 -33.34
C THR A 443 23.96 -23.04 -33.16
N GLN A 444 23.37 -23.27 -31.99
CA GLN A 444 22.03 -22.78 -31.65
C GLN A 444 21.92 -21.25 -31.78
N LEU A 445 22.93 -20.49 -31.31
CA LEU A 445 22.96 -19.04 -31.47
C LEU A 445 22.99 -18.62 -32.95
N GLN A 446 23.82 -19.29 -33.77
CA GLN A 446 23.91 -19.00 -35.21
C GLN A 446 22.61 -19.33 -35.96
N LEU A 447 21.95 -20.45 -35.62
CA LEU A 447 20.65 -20.81 -36.20
C LEU A 447 19.59 -19.75 -35.88
N LEU A 448 19.57 -19.27 -34.64
CA LEU A 448 18.68 -18.18 -34.23
C LEU A 448 18.97 -16.89 -35.02
N LEU A 449 20.25 -16.54 -35.20
CA LEU A 449 20.67 -15.34 -35.92
C LEU A 449 20.30 -15.40 -37.42
N ASN A 450 20.47 -16.57 -38.05
CA ASN A 450 20.19 -16.75 -39.48
C ASN A 450 18.69 -16.62 -39.82
N GLY A 451 17.80 -16.90 -38.86
CA GLY A 451 16.35 -16.78 -39.04
C GLY A 451 15.81 -15.35 -38.97
N ILE A 452 16.66 -14.35 -38.71
CA ILE A 452 16.23 -12.98 -38.42
C ILE A 452 16.60 -12.04 -39.57
N VAL A 453 15.57 -11.41 -40.14
CA VAL A 453 15.72 -10.45 -41.25
C VAL A 453 16.25 -9.10 -40.77
N SER A 454 16.08 -8.75 -39.50
CA SER A 454 16.57 -7.48 -38.95
C SER A 454 18.07 -7.52 -38.66
N LYS A 455 18.72 -6.37 -38.79
CA LYS A 455 20.15 -6.19 -38.51
C LYS A 455 20.55 -6.63 -37.09
N TYR A 456 19.63 -6.53 -36.12
CA TYR A 456 19.86 -6.87 -34.72
C TYR A 456 18.71 -7.69 -34.15
N ILE A 457 19.02 -8.56 -33.19
CA ILE A 457 18.04 -9.34 -32.43
C ILE A 457 17.50 -8.49 -31.28
N LYS A 458 16.21 -8.65 -30.97
CA LYS A 458 15.62 -8.17 -29.71
C LYS A 458 15.47 -9.33 -28.73
N PRO A 459 16.32 -9.44 -27.68
CA PRO A 459 16.25 -10.53 -26.71
C PRO A 459 14.88 -10.68 -26.04
N THR A 460 14.12 -9.58 -25.91
CA THR A 460 12.77 -9.60 -25.30
C THR A 460 11.68 -10.18 -26.19
N LYS A 461 12.00 -10.65 -27.40
CA LYS A 461 11.04 -11.22 -28.36
C LYS A 461 11.32 -12.67 -28.78
N ILE A 462 12.29 -13.31 -28.13
CA ILE A 462 12.70 -14.69 -28.41
C ILE A 462 11.57 -15.68 -28.06
N GLN A 463 11.10 -16.38 -29.08
CA GLN A 463 10.16 -17.50 -28.93
C GLN A 463 10.86 -18.71 -28.30
N PRO A 464 10.11 -19.69 -27.75
CA PRO A 464 10.71 -20.94 -27.28
C PRO A 464 11.65 -21.56 -28.32
N LEU A 465 12.84 -21.97 -27.90
CA LEU A 465 13.88 -22.53 -28.78
C LEU A 465 13.98 -24.07 -28.71
N GLY A 466 13.20 -24.69 -27.82
CA GLY A 466 13.19 -26.14 -27.57
C GLY A 466 13.22 -26.47 -26.08
N ILE A 467 12.95 -27.73 -25.72
CA ILE A 467 12.83 -28.17 -24.31
C ILE A 467 14.07 -27.81 -23.49
N HIS A 468 15.27 -28.11 -23.99
CA HIS A 468 16.51 -27.88 -23.24
C HIS A 468 16.71 -26.41 -22.87
N ASN A 469 16.45 -25.49 -23.82
CA ASN A 469 16.51 -24.05 -23.56
C ASN A 469 15.43 -23.60 -22.55
N GLU A 470 14.21 -24.13 -22.62
CA GLU A 470 13.17 -23.84 -21.62
C GLU A 470 13.53 -24.38 -20.23
N LEU A 471 14.14 -25.57 -20.13
CA LEU A 471 14.61 -26.13 -18.87
C LEU A 471 15.68 -25.24 -18.22
N ASP A 472 16.65 -24.77 -19.02
CA ASP A 472 17.69 -23.84 -18.56
C ASP A 472 17.10 -22.48 -18.16
N MET A 473 16.13 -21.98 -18.94
CA MET A 473 15.40 -20.75 -18.62
C MET A 473 14.67 -20.87 -17.28
N TRP A 474 13.91 -21.96 -17.07
CA TRP A 474 13.19 -22.17 -15.82
C TRP A 474 14.13 -22.37 -14.63
N ASP A 475 15.28 -23.01 -14.81
CA ASP A 475 16.29 -23.09 -13.75
C ASP A 475 16.85 -21.71 -13.40
N LEU A 476 17.15 -20.87 -14.39
CA LEU A 476 17.60 -19.51 -14.14
C LEU A 476 16.53 -18.66 -13.45
N ILE A 477 15.26 -18.70 -13.89
CA ILE A 477 14.14 -18.02 -13.23
C ILE A 477 14.02 -18.46 -11.77
N ARG A 478 14.13 -19.77 -11.51
CA ARG A 478 14.08 -20.34 -10.17
C ARG A 478 15.20 -19.78 -9.28
N ARG A 479 16.43 -19.76 -9.78
CA ARG A 479 17.60 -19.21 -9.07
C ARG A 479 17.41 -17.72 -8.78
N ILE A 480 16.91 -16.94 -9.75
CA ILE A 480 16.62 -15.51 -9.59
C ILE A 480 15.60 -15.30 -8.46
N CYS A 481 14.49 -16.05 -8.47
CA CYS A 481 13.45 -15.94 -7.45
C CYS A 481 13.95 -16.38 -6.07
N TYR A 482 14.73 -17.47 -6.00
CA TYR A 482 15.34 -17.94 -4.75
C TYR A 482 16.28 -16.89 -4.14
N VAL A 483 17.18 -16.30 -4.95
CA VAL A 483 18.09 -15.25 -4.50
C VAL A 483 17.34 -13.97 -4.12
N ALA A 484 16.26 -13.63 -4.81
CA ALA A 484 15.43 -12.48 -4.45
C ALA A 484 14.74 -12.71 -3.09
N LEU A 485 14.15 -13.89 -2.88
CA LEU A 485 13.49 -14.26 -1.63
C LEU A 485 14.46 -14.30 -0.45
N SER A 486 15.70 -14.75 -0.64
CA SER A 486 16.69 -14.86 0.44
C SER A 486 17.24 -13.51 0.92
N ARG A 487 16.95 -12.41 0.21
CA ARG A 487 17.31 -11.05 0.64
C ARG A 487 16.39 -10.50 1.72
N TYR A 488 15.18 -11.02 1.83
CA TYR A 488 14.23 -10.60 2.85
C TYR A 488 14.62 -11.23 4.20
N PRO A 489 14.54 -10.48 5.32
CA PRO A 489 14.90 -11.01 6.65
C PRO A 489 13.90 -12.05 7.17
N THR A 490 12.69 -12.10 6.59
CA THR A 490 11.58 -12.97 7.00
C THR A 490 10.97 -13.68 5.80
N THR A 491 10.40 -14.86 6.06
CA THR A 491 9.56 -15.62 5.12
C THR A 491 8.18 -14.97 4.94
N LEU A 492 7.42 -15.40 3.92
CA LEU A 492 6.06 -14.91 3.71
C LEU A 492 5.14 -15.31 4.89
N GLU A 493 5.32 -16.51 5.41
CA GLU A 493 4.57 -17.07 6.52
C GLU A 493 4.80 -16.26 7.81
N GLN A 494 6.07 -15.97 8.13
CA GLN A 494 6.42 -15.12 9.27
C GLN A 494 5.81 -13.71 9.15
N ASP A 495 5.77 -13.14 7.95
CA ASP A 495 5.15 -11.82 7.77
C ASP A 495 3.63 -11.85 7.99
N LYS A 496 2.96 -12.93 7.57
CA LYS A 496 1.53 -13.13 7.85
C LYS A 496 1.28 -13.22 9.36
N GLU A 497 2.17 -13.87 10.10
CA GLU A 497 2.10 -13.94 11.57
C GLU A 497 2.34 -12.57 12.21
N ILE A 498 3.37 -11.83 11.78
CA ILE A 498 3.67 -10.48 12.27
C ILE A 498 2.46 -9.55 12.08
N LEU A 499 1.83 -9.59 10.90
CA LEU A 499 0.67 -8.74 10.59
C LEU A 499 -0.53 -9.03 11.49
N GLN A 500 -0.66 -10.25 12.04
CA GLN A 500 -1.77 -10.66 12.90
C GLN A 500 -1.52 -10.38 14.38
N ILE A 501 -0.26 -10.46 14.84
CA ILE A 501 0.06 -10.55 16.26
C ILE A 501 0.76 -9.30 16.79
N CYS A 502 1.48 -8.57 15.94
CA CYS A 502 2.23 -7.39 16.34
C CYS A 502 1.40 -6.11 16.23
N ASP A 503 1.61 -5.21 17.18
CA ASP A 503 1.14 -3.83 17.10
C ASP A 503 2.11 -3.05 16.20
N LEU A 504 1.64 -2.62 15.04
CA LEU A 504 2.46 -2.00 13.99
C LEU A 504 2.03 -0.56 13.78
N THR A 505 3.00 0.33 13.58
CA THR A 505 2.66 1.66 13.05
C THR A 505 2.09 1.55 11.64
N THR A 506 1.35 2.57 11.19
CA THR A 506 0.83 2.62 9.80
C THR A 506 1.91 2.41 8.76
N ASN A 507 3.11 2.98 8.96
CA ASN A 507 4.23 2.85 8.04
C ASN A 507 4.77 1.42 8.02
N GLN A 508 4.97 0.82 9.19
CA GLN A 508 5.42 -0.56 9.32
C GLN A 508 4.44 -1.54 8.68
N ARG A 509 3.14 -1.37 8.94
CA ARG A 509 2.07 -2.15 8.31
C ARG A 509 2.13 -2.03 6.78
N ASN A 510 2.27 -0.80 6.26
CA ASN A 510 2.37 -0.57 4.82
C ASN A 510 3.61 -1.25 4.21
N CYS A 511 4.77 -1.17 4.86
CA CYS A 511 5.99 -1.86 4.45
C CYS A 511 5.81 -3.39 4.44
N LEU A 512 5.18 -3.94 5.48
CA LEU A 512 4.94 -5.36 5.64
C LEU A 512 4.06 -5.92 4.52
N ILE A 513 2.92 -5.27 4.23
CA ILE A 513 2.01 -5.68 3.16
C ILE A 513 2.68 -5.56 1.79
N LEU A 514 3.48 -4.51 1.56
CA LEU A 514 4.22 -4.35 0.32
C LEU A 514 5.19 -5.53 0.09
N ARG A 515 6.04 -5.84 1.07
CA ARG A 515 7.01 -6.94 0.93
C ARG A 515 6.35 -8.32 0.89
N MET A 516 5.19 -8.49 1.53
CA MET A 516 4.38 -9.71 1.40
C MET A 516 3.93 -9.92 -0.04
N GLY A 517 3.35 -8.90 -0.69
CA GLY A 517 2.93 -8.99 -2.08
C GLY A 517 4.09 -9.26 -3.05
N GLU A 518 5.26 -8.67 -2.80
CA GLU A 518 6.48 -8.98 -3.57
C GLU A 518 6.90 -10.45 -3.40
N LYS A 519 6.92 -10.96 -2.16
CA LYS A 519 7.27 -12.36 -1.85
C LYS A 519 6.27 -13.35 -2.44
N GLU A 520 4.97 -13.01 -2.48
CA GLU A 520 3.95 -13.85 -3.11
C GLU A 520 4.24 -14.07 -4.59
N ILE A 521 4.58 -13.01 -5.33
CA ILE A 521 4.94 -13.12 -6.76
C ILE A 521 6.22 -13.93 -6.94
N LEU A 522 7.25 -13.67 -6.13
CA LEU A 522 8.53 -14.41 -6.22
C LEU A 522 8.36 -15.90 -5.88
N LYS A 523 7.58 -16.20 -4.84
CA LYS A 523 7.26 -17.58 -4.44
C LYS A 523 6.44 -18.29 -5.52
N PHE A 524 5.50 -17.58 -6.14
CA PHE A 524 4.75 -18.08 -7.28
C PHE A 524 5.69 -18.53 -8.41
N TYR A 525 6.59 -17.66 -8.89
CA TYR A 525 7.52 -18.03 -9.97
C TYR A 525 8.52 -19.11 -9.56
N TYR A 526 9.02 -19.11 -8.33
CA TYR A 526 9.87 -20.18 -7.82
C TYR A 526 9.19 -21.56 -7.91
N GLN A 527 7.96 -21.66 -7.40
CA GLN A 527 7.18 -22.91 -7.43
C GLN A 527 6.76 -23.28 -8.86
N PHE A 528 6.42 -22.29 -9.68
CA PHE A 528 6.04 -22.50 -11.07
C PHE A 528 7.22 -23.04 -11.89
N SER A 529 8.44 -22.52 -11.68
CA SER A 529 9.65 -23.07 -12.31
C SER A 529 9.86 -24.54 -11.97
N GLU A 530 9.68 -24.97 -10.72
CA GLU A 530 9.84 -26.38 -10.33
C GLU A 530 8.81 -27.28 -11.03
N LYS A 531 7.54 -26.86 -11.05
CA LYS A 531 6.47 -27.57 -11.77
C LYS A 531 6.78 -27.69 -13.26
N MET A 532 7.22 -26.61 -13.90
CA MET A 532 7.53 -26.60 -15.32
C MET A 532 8.75 -27.46 -15.66
N LYS A 533 9.80 -27.43 -14.82
CA LYS A 533 10.97 -28.31 -15.00
C LYS A 533 10.58 -29.79 -14.91
N GLN A 534 9.74 -30.16 -13.94
CA GLN A 534 9.26 -31.54 -13.81
C GLN A 534 8.46 -31.96 -15.06
N LEU A 535 7.54 -31.11 -15.52
CA LEU A 535 6.69 -31.37 -16.68
C LEU A 535 7.51 -31.52 -17.98
N LEU A 536 8.50 -30.65 -18.19
CA LEU A 536 9.32 -30.65 -19.40
C LEU A 536 10.39 -31.74 -19.40
N SER A 537 10.86 -32.20 -18.23
CA SER A 537 11.84 -33.29 -18.13
C SER A 537 11.23 -34.66 -18.47
N ASN A 538 9.94 -34.83 -18.16
CA ASN A 538 9.18 -36.05 -18.43
C ASN A 538 8.12 -35.76 -19.49
N PHE A 539 8.53 -35.32 -20.68
CA PHE A 539 7.63 -34.88 -21.75
C PHE A 539 6.63 -35.98 -22.15
N ASN A 540 5.51 -36.05 -21.44
CA ASN A 540 4.44 -37.02 -21.61
C ASN A 540 3.16 -36.24 -21.91
N GLN A 541 2.63 -36.43 -23.12
CA GLN A 541 1.42 -35.76 -23.58
C GLN A 541 0.23 -35.98 -22.63
N GLN A 542 0.15 -37.13 -21.94
CA GLN A 542 -0.89 -37.40 -20.96
C GLN A 542 -0.73 -36.54 -19.70
N GLU A 543 0.49 -36.39 -19.18
CA GLU A 543 0.76 -35.55 -17.99
C GLU A 543 0.53 -34.07 -18.29
N ILE A 544 0.89 -33.63 -19.49
CA ILE A 544 0.60 -32.29 -20.01
C ILE A 544 -0.92 -32.06 -20.07
N ASN A 545 -1.67 -33.00 -20.67
CA ASN A 545 -3.12 -32.89 -20.75
C ASN A 545 -3.77 -32.84 -19.36
N ILE A 546 -3.28 -33.64 -18.40
CA ILE A 546 -3.73 -33.62 -17.00
C ILE A 546 -3.39 -32.27 -16.35
N PHE A 547 -2.16 -31.76 -16.52
CA PHE A 547 -1.75 -30.46 -15.99
C PHE A 547 -2.66 -29.34 -16.51
N CYS A 548 -2.92 -29.31 -17.81
CA CYS A 548 -3.76 -28.32 -18.49
C CYS A 548 -5.25 -28.44 -18.15
N SER A 549 -5.72 -29.63 -17.74
CA SER A 549 -7.13 -29.85 -17.34
C SER A 549 -7.50 -29.25 -15.99
N LYS A 550 -6.51 -28.92 -15.14
CA LYS A 550 -6.75 -28.29 -13.84
C LYS A 550 -7.07 -26.82 -14.02
N GLU A 551 -8.17 -26.37 -13.41
CA GLU A 551 -8.66 -24.98 -13.49
C GLU A 551 -7.59 -23.95 -13.13
N GLU A 552 -6.79 -24.23 -12.09
CA GLU A 552 -5.67 -23.39 -11.65
C GLU A 552 -4.58 -23.17 -12.72
N ASN A 553 -4.46 -24.10 -13.68
CA ASN A 553 -3.42 -24.11 -14.69
C ASN A 553 -3.90 -23.69 -16.08
N CYS A 554 -5.21 -23.55 -16.29
CA CYS A 554 -5.77 -23.22 -17.61
C CYS A 554 -5.18 -21.93 -18.19
N LYS A 555 -4.85 -20.95 -17.34
CA LYS A 555 -4.21 -19.69 -17.75
C LYS A 555 -2.77 -19.85 -18.27
N TYR A 556 -2.09 -20.97 -18.00
CA TYR A 556 -0.75 -21.26 -18.52
C TYR A 556 -0.76 -22.10 -19.80
N LEU A 557 -1.95 -22.51 -20.27
CA LEU A 557 -2.12 -23.36 -21.45
C LEU A 557 -1.47 -22.75 -22.70
N ASN A 558 -1.58 -21.42 -22.86
CA ASN A 558 -0.98 -20.70 -23.98
C ASN A 558 0.54 -20.88 -24.01
N TYR A 559 1.20 -20.71 -22.87
CA TYR A 559 2.63 -20.92 -22.74
C TYR A 559 3.01 -22.38 -23.04
N VAL A 560 2.34 -23.33 -22.38
CA VAL A 560 2.61 -24.77 -22.52
C VAL A 560 2.44 -25.23 -23.97
N ASN A 561 1.35 -24.83 -24.63
CA ASN A 561 1.10 -25.15 -26.03
C ASN A 561 2.14 -24.55 -26.96
N LYS A 562 2.63 -23.32 -26.73
CA LYS A 562 3.69 -22.74 -27.56
C LYS A 562 4.98 -23.56 -27.49
N VAL A 563 5.36 -24.03 -26.30
CA VAL A 563 6.56 -24.86 -26.12
C VAL A 563 6.38 -26.22 -26.82
N ILE A 564 5.22 -26.88 -26.63
CA ILE A 564 4.91 -28.18 -27.24
C ILE A 564 4.82 -28.10 -28.77
N MET A 565 4.10 -27.12 -29.29
CA MET A 565 3.91 -26.95 -30.74
C MET A 565 5.26 -26.71 -31.44
N PHE A 566 6.16 -25.96 -30.80
CA PHE A 566 7.51 -25.74 -31.31
C PHE A 566 8.34 -27.02 -31.35
N GLN A 567 8.16 -27.91 -30.38
CA GLN A 567 8.84 -29.21 -30.37
C GLN A 567 8.35 -30.13 -31.49
N ASN A 568 7.03 -30.25 -31.67
CA ASN A 568 6.44 -31.06 -32.75
C ASN A 568 6.83 -30.60 -34.16
N GLN A 569 7.24 -29.34 -34.32
CA GLN A 569 7.74 -28.78 -35.59
C GLN A 569 9.24 -29.04 -35.83
N ASN A 570 10.02 -29.33 -34.78
CA ASN A 570 11.45 -29.63 -34.90
C ASN A 570 11.77 -31.13 -34.87
N ASP A 571 10.83 -31.96 -34.39
CA ASP A 571 10.90 -33.43 -34.48
C ASP A 571 10.45 -33.96 -35.86
N GLN A 572 9.96 -33.08 -36.75
CA GLN A 572 9.69 -33.31 -38.18
C GLN A 572 10.79 -32.66 -39.03
#